data_AF-T0TBD5-F1
#
_entry.id   AF-T0TBD5-F1
#
_cell.length_a   1.000
_cell.length_b   1.000
_cell.length_c   1.000
_cell.angle_alpha   90.00
_cell.angle_beta   90.00
_cell.angle_gamma   90.00
#
_symmetry.space_group_name_H-M   'P 1'
#
loop_
_entity.id
_entity.type
_entity.pdbx_description
1 polymer ?
#
loop_
_entity_poly.entity_id
_entity_poly.type
_entity_poly.pdbx_seq_one_letter_code
_entity_poly.pdbx_strand_id
1 'polypeptide(L)'
;MTLFNGVTFRHPVLRINNRDQNVDFYQRLGFKLVHEENAIAVFSTKQRNARFVIEESPAPWTRAVKGDKKLIKLLLKFLKLMKSKQF
;
A
#
# COMPACT_ATOMS: atom_id res chain seq x y z
N MET A 1 -28.20 -16.17 -2.55
CA MET A 1 -28.25 -14.87 -1.84
C MET A 1 -26.88 -14.23 -1.93
N THR A 2 -26.74 -13.12 -2.65
CA THR A 2 -25.48 -12.37 -2.73
C THR A 2 -25.36 -11.47 -1.49
N LEU A 3 -24.51 -11.84 -0.53
CA LEU A 3 -24.32 -11.12 0.75
C LEU A 3 -23.74 -9.70 0.60
N PHE A 4 -23.42 -9.25 -0.61
CA PHE A 4 -22.66 -8.02 -0.86
C PHE A 4 -23.21 -7.23 -2.05
N ASN A 5 -24.48 -6.79 -1.99
CA ASN A 5 -24.93 -5.74 -2.92
C ASN A 5 -24.44 -4.38 -2.40
N GLY A 6 -23.63 -3.67 -3.20
CA GLY A 6 -23.16 -2.30 -2.90
C GLY A 6 -21.78 -2.18 -2.24
N VAL A 7 -21.06 -3.28 -1.99
CA VAL A 7 -19.68 -3.23 -1.48
C VAL A 7 -18.71 -2.93 -2.62
N THR A 8 -18.03 -1.79 -2.55
CA THR A 8 -16.95 -1.43 -3.49
C THR A 8 -15.60 -1.56 -2.81
N PHE A 9 -14.76 -2.46 -3.32
CA PHE A 9 -13.36 -2.55 -2.89
C PHE A 9 -12.60 -1.32 -3.40
N ARG A 10 -12.26 -0.39 -2.50
CA ARG A 10 -11.61 0.88 -2.88
C ARG A 10 -10.09 0.77 -2.97
N HIS A 11 -9.45 0.22 -1.94
CA HIS A 11 -8.00 0.10 -1.88
C HIS A 11 -7.57 -0.97 -0.87
N PRO A 12 -6.49 -1.73 -1.16
CA PRO A 12 -5.93 -2.67 -0.20
C PRO A 12 -5.26 -1.91 0.95
N VAL A 13 -5.26 -2.54 2.13
CA VAL A 13 -4.47 -2.14 3.29
C VAL A 13 -3.41 -3.22 3.52
N LEU A 14 -2.13 -2.84 3.45
CA LEU A 14 -1.02 -3.76 3.71
C LEU A 14 -0.55 -3.64 5.15
N ARG A 15 -0.56 -4.76 5.87
CA ARG A 15 0.05 -4.83 7.20
C ARG A 15 1.56 -4.99 7.09
N ILE A 16 2.27 -4.19 7.86
CA ILE A 16 3.73 -4.10 7.85
C ILE A 16 4.28 -4.05 9.28
N ASN A 17 5.55 -4.37 9.45
CA ASN A 17 6.18 -4.41 10.78
C ASN A 17 6.65 -3.03 11.26
N ASN A 18 7.28 -2.25 10.38
CA ASN A 18 7.85 -0.94 10.69
C ASN A 18 7.36 0.09 9.67
N ARG A 19 6.59 1.09 10.12
CA ARG A 19 5.96 2.09 9.25
C ARG A 19 6.97 2.96 8.54
N ASP A 20 7.93 3.51 9.28
CA ASP A 20 8.86 4.51 8.77
C ASP A 20 9.74 3.94 7.65
N GLN A 21 10.29 2.73 7.84
CA GLN A 21 11.08 2.04 6.80
C GLN A 21 10.28 1.78 5.52
N ASN A 22 8.99 1.48 5.65
CA ASN A 22 8.12 1.24 4.51
C ASN A 22 7.72 2.55 3.83
N VAL A 23 7.43 3.61 4.60
CA VAL A 23 7.17 4.95 4.06
C VAL A 23 8.34 5.42 3.20
N ASP A 24 9.56 5.33 3.71
CA ASP A 24 10.78 5.67 2.97
C ASP A 24 10.91 4.88 1.68
N PHE A 25 10.64 3.57 1.73
CA PHE A 25 10.67 2.70 0.57
C PHE A 25 9.65 3.11 -0.50
N TYR A 26 8.38 3.33 -0.12
CA TYR A 26 7.33 3.70 -1.07
C TYR A 26 7.52 5.11 -1.65
N GLN A 27 8.04 6.06 -0.87
CA GLN A 27 8.39 7.38 -1.39
C GLN A 27 9.49 7.31 -2.46
N ARG A 28 10.51 6.45 -2.28
CA ARG A 28 11.53 6.20 -3.31
C ARG A 28 10.97 5.60 -4.60
N LEU A 29 9.86 4.85 -4.51
CA LEU A 29 9.13 4.34 -5.68
C LEU A 29 8.23 5.40 -6.35
N GLY A 30 8.15 6.61 -5.78
CA GLY A 30 7.38 7.72 -6.32
C GLY A 30 5.95 7.82 -5.79
N PHE A 31 5.60 7.09 -4.73
CA PHE A 31 4.35 7.34 -4.01
C PHE A 31 4.44 8.63 -3.22
N LYS A 32 3.35 9.41 -3.22
CA LYS A 32 3.25 10.61 -2.39
C LYS A 32 2.53 10.24 -1.11
N LEU A 33 3.19 10.42 0.03
CA LEU A 33 2.54 10.33 1.33
C LEU A 33 1.60 11.52 1.51
N VAL A 34 0.35 11.24 1.87
CA VAL A 34 -0.71 12.26 1.97
C VAL A 34 -1.21 12.40 3.39
N HIS A 35 -1.25 11.30 4.14
CA HIS A 35 -1.72 11.32 5.50
C HIS A 35 -1.06 10.21 6.32
N GLU A 36 -0.74 10.53 7.57
CA GLU A 36 -0.27 9.60 8.59
C GLU A 36 -1.14 9.79 9.82
N GLU A 37 -1.66 8.70 10.36
CA GLU A 37 -2.46 8.71 11.58
C GLU A 37 -2.24 7.40 12.34
N ASN A 38 -1.67 7.48 13.54
CA ASN A 38 -1.36 6.33 14.39
C ASN A 38 -0.54 5.27 13.63
N ALA A 39 -1.10 4.06 13.47
CA ALA A 39 -0.48 2.97 12.73
C ALA A 39 -0.64 3.08 11.21
N ILE A 40 -1.43 4.03 10.69
CA ILE A 40 -1.83 4.09 9.29
C ILE A 40 -1.00 5.14 8.54
N ALA A 41 -0.54 4.78 7.35
CA ALA A 41 -0.02 5.73 6.37
C ALA A 41 -0.74 5.56 5.02
N VAL A 42 -1.21 6.68 4.47
CA VAL A 42 -1.98 6.76 3.23
C VAL A 42 -1.16 7.46 2.16
N PHE A 43 -0.97 6.76 1.06
CA PHE A 43 -0.31 7.27 -0.14
C PHE A 43 -1.31 7.54 -1.24
N SER A 44 -1.09 8.64 -1.97
CA SER A 44 -1.73 8.85 -3.26
C SER A 44 -0.80 8.53 -4.41
N THR A 45 -1.42 8.29 -5.54
CA THR A 45 -0.78 8.18 -6.85
C THR A 45 -1.31 9.32 -7.74
N LYS A 46 -0.62 9.57 -8.86
CA LYS A 46 -1.05 10.54 -9.88
C LYS A 46 -2.44 10.21 -10.47
N GLN A 47 -2.93 8.98 -10.32
CA GLN A 47 -4.27 8.60 -10.76
C GLN A 47 -5.35 9.06 -9.77
N ARG A 48 -6.38 9.73 -10.30
CA ARG A 48 -7.59 10.11 -9.57
C ARG A 48 -8.22 8.86 -8.97
N ASN A 49 -8.41 8.84 -7.65
CA ASN A 49 -9.02 7.77 -6.83
C ASN A 49 -8.16 6.57 -6.47
N ALA A 50 -6.92 6.45 -6.96
CA ALA A 50 -6.03 5.38 -6.52
C ALA A 50 -5.39 5.76 -5.17
N ARG A 51 -5.63 4.93 -4.16
CA ARG A 51 -5.09 5.07 -2.80
C ARG A 51 -4.36 3.79 -2.44
N PHE A 52 -3.22 3.93 -1.77
CA PHE A 52 -2.45 2.82 -1.24
C PHE A 52 -2.27 3.07 0.25
N VAL A 53 -2.59 2.08 1.09
CA VAL A 53 -2.59 2.24 2.54
C VAL A 53 -1.74 1.15 3.17
N ILE A 54 -0.90 1.55 4.12
CA ILE A 54 -0.17 0.62 4.99
C ILE A 54 -0.62 0.81 6.44
N GLU A 55 -0.64 -0.28 7.19
CA GLU A 55 -0.98 -0.34 8.61
C GLU A 55 0.17 -1.01 9.35
N GLU A 56 0.77 -0.32 10.30
CA GLU A 56 1.78 -0.85 11.19
C GLU A 56 1.17 -1.83 12.18
N SER A 57 1.75 -3.02 12.23
CA SER A 57 1.29 -4.13 13.05
C SER A 57 2.51 -4.96 13.44
N PRO A 58 3.25 -4.54 14.48
CA PRO A 58 4.53 -5.12 14.82
C PRO A 58 4.40 -6.54 15.41
N ALA A 59 5.39 -7.37 15.13
CA ALA A 59 5.52 -8.67 15.78
C ALA A 59 5.73 -8.50 17.31
N PRO A 60 5.25 -9.41 18.18
CA PRO A 60 4.80 -10.78 17.89
C PRO A 60 3.30 -10.92 17.58
N TRP A 61 2.53 -9.84 17.59
CA TRP A 61 1.06 -9.91 17.47
C TRP A 61 0.58 -10.27 16.05
N THR A 62 1.46 -10.20 15.05
CA THR A 62 1.14 -10.41 13.62
C THR A 62 2.02 -11.49 13.01
N ARG A 63 1.71 -12.76 13.33
CA ARG A 63 2.38 -13.91 12.72
C ARG A 63 2.18 -13.92 11.21
N ALA A 64 3.24 -14.19 10.44
CA ALA A 64 3.11 -14.51 9.03
C ALA A 64 2.24 -15.77 8.85
N VAL A 65 0.97 -15.58 8.49
CA VAL A 65 0.06 -16.70 8.19
C VAL A 65 0.53 -17.39 6.92
N LYS A 66 0.51 -18.72 6.89
CA LYS A 66 0.65 -19.54 5.67
C LYS A 66 -0.70 -20.22 5.45
N GLY A 67 -1.30 -20.04 4.28
CA GLY A 67 -2.57 -20.66 3.94
C GLY A 67 -3.23 -20.04 2.71
N ASP A 68 -4.16 -20.77 2.12
CA ASP A 68 -4.75 -20.48 0.81
C ASP A 68 -5.59 -19.19 0.76
N LYS A 69 -5.97 -18.69 1.94
CA LYS A 69 -6.75 -17.44 2.10
C LYS A 69 -5.88 -16.19 2.18
N LYS A 70 -4.55 -16.32 2.18
CA LYS A 70 -3.65 -15.16 2.26
C LYS A 70 -3.39 -14.57 0.88
N LEU A 71 -3.31 -13.24 0.79
CA LEU A 71 -2.88 -12.56 -0.42
C LEU A 71 -1.46 -13.03 -0.80
N ILE A 72 -1.36 -13.73 -1.94
CA ILE A 72 -0.10 -14.36 -2.38
C ILE A 72 0.85 -13.32 -2.99
N LYS A 73 0.32 -12.40 -3.79
CA LYS A 73 1.13 -11.44 -4.55
C LYS A 73 0.38 -10.13 -4.77
N LEU A 74 1.07 -9.01 -4.56
CA LEU A 74 0.64 -7.68 -4.99
C LEU A 74 1.54 -7.23 -6.13
N LEU A 75 0.97 -6.85 -7.27
CA LEU A 75 1.72 -6.33 -8.41
C LEU A 75 1.55 -4.80 -8.49
N LEU A 76 2.63 -4.06 -8.25
CA LEU A 76 2.65 -2.61 -8.42
C LEU A 76 3.24 -2.27 -9.79
N LYS A 77 2.42 -1.66 -10.66
CA LYS A 77 2.87 -1.17 -11.98
C LYS A 77 3.32 0.28 -11.84
N PHE A 78 4.56 0.55 -12.24
CA PHE A 78 5.13 1.90 -12.27
C PHE A 78 5.32 2.35 -13.72
N LEU A 79 5.00 3.61 -13.99
CA LEU A 79 5.38 4.23 -15.26
C LEU A 79 6.88 4.56 -15.19
N LYS A 80 7.65 4.09 -16.17
CA LYS A 80 9.08 4.33 -16.26
C LYS A 80 9.30 5.85 -16.34
N LEU A 81 9.98 6.43 -15.35
CA LEU A 81 10.48 7.81 -15.43
C LEU A 81 11.46 7.86 -16.60
N MET A 82 11.10 8.53 -17.69
CA MET A 82 12.09 8.97 -18.68
C MET A 82 13.07 9.87 -17.94
N LYS A 83 14.34 9.45 -17.83
CA LYS A 83 15.39 10.33 -17.33
C LYS A 83 15.40 11.56 -18.23
N SER A 84 15.08 12.72 -17.66
CA SER A 84 15.29 14.00 -18.35
C SER A 84 16.76 14.07 -18.74
N LYS A 85 17.03 14.22 -20.03
CA LYS A 85 18.35 14.57 -20.57
C LYS A 85 18.90 15.73 -19.74
N GLN A 86 20.02 15.50 -19.07
CA GLN A 86 20.85 16.59 -18.58
C GLN A 86 21.40 17.30 -19.84
N PHE A 87 21.10 18.58 -19.96
CA PHE A 87 21.72 19.49 -20.93
C PHE A 87 23.02 20.02 -20.33
#